data_AF-A0A7N0V9A5-F1
#
_entry.id   AF-A0A7N0V9A5-F1
#
_cell.length_a   1.000
_cell.length_b   1.000
_cell.length_c   1.000
_cell.angle_alpha   90.00
_cell.angle_beta   90.00
_cell.angle_gamma   90.00
#
_symmetry.space_group_name_H-M   'P 1'
#
loop_
_entity.id
_entity.type
_entity.pdbx_description
1 polymer ?
#
loop_
_entity_poly.entity_id
_entity_poly.type
_entity_poly.pdbx_seq_one_letter_code
_entity_poly.pdbx_strand_id
1 'polypeptide(L)'
;MKVVERHSVAPPPGSVPSTTLPLSFLDILWLVVKPVQRTFLYRLPSLSTPHFLQNILPNLKHSLSLALLHFFPVAVSIVFHWDQPGSRPYIHYEEGYSVALTVGESDKDFDLLVNRDGEMIDDAILRELVPCLSAADQVPLFAVQMTVFPSRGICVGIAYKHALGDGRSVMNFMNTWSSICRSSGALPPLPVLDRSLVTDPSGVLQDILLQQLKSLPQPSFFDKVDRPVLAK
;
A
#
# COMPACT_ATOMS: atom_id res chain seq x y z
N MET A 1 -13.57 14.58 0.16
CA MET A 1 -13.15 13.96 1.45
C MET A 1 -12.33 14.95 2.27
N LYS A 2 -12.54 15.03 3.59
CA LYS A 2 -11.76 15.85 4.52
C LYS A 2 -10.81 14.97 5.33
N VAL A 3 -9.51 15.29 5.34
CA VAL A 3 -8.53 14.57 6.19
C VAL A 3 -8.73 14.96 7.65
N VAL A 4 -8.78 13.96 8.52
CA VAL A 4 -8.99 14.09 9.97
C VAL A 4 -7.67 13.86 10.72
N GLU A 5 -6.98 12.76 10.42
CA GLU A 5 -5.69 12.42 11.06
C GLU A 5 -4.71 11.79 10.05
N ARG A 6 -3.41 11.88 10.33
CA ARG A 6 -2.36 11.17 9.60
C ARG A 6 -1.49 10.42 10.59
N HIS A 7 -1.15 9.19 10.24
CA HIS A 7 -0.38 8.27 11.07
C HIS A 7 0.70 7.58 10.24
N SER A 8 1.74 7.18 10.93
CA SER A 8 2.75 6.24 10.44
C SER A 8 2.69 4.99 11.29
N VAL A 9 2.56 3.82 10.67
CA VAL A 9 2.46 2.53 11.36
C VAL A 9 3.66 1.67 10.99
N ALA A 10 4.56 1.47 11.94
CA ALA A 10 5.73 0.61 11.80
C ALA A 10 5.45 -0.80 12.34
N PRO A 11 6.27 -1.81 12.01
CA PRO A 11 6.34 -3.05 12.80
C PRO A 11 6.58 -2.74 14.30
N PRO A 12 6.29 -3.68 15.21
CA PRO A 12 6.62 -3.51 16.62
C PRO A 12 8.13 -3.23 16.79
N PRO A 13 8.53 -2.32 17.71
CA PRO A 13 9.94 -1.98 17.89
C PRO A 13 10.82 -3.21 18.16
N GLY A 14 11.99 -3.26 17.53
CA GLY A 14 12.95 -4.37 17.66
C GLY A 14 12.47 -5.74 17.16
N SER A 15 11.32 -5.83 16.47
CA SER A 15 10.73 -7.11 16.09
C SER A 15 11.14 -7.62 14.70
N VAL A 16 11.63 -6.73 13.82
CA VAL A 16 12.10 -7.07 12.47
C VAL A 16 13.56 -6.65 12.35
N PRO A 17 14.49 -7.56 12.03
CA PRO A 17 15.88 -7.20 11.81
C PRO A 17 16.05 -6.40 10.51
N SER A 18 17.10 -5.58 10.44
CA SER A 18 17.48 -4.95 9.18
C SER A 18 17.69 -6.01 8.10
N THR A 19 17.00 -5.87 6.98
CA THR A 19 16.92 -6.92 5.95
C THR A 19 16.93 -6.30 4.56
N THR A 20 17.77 -6.85 3.69
CA THR A 20 17.80 -6.52 2.26
C THR A 20 17.24 -7.69 1.45
N LEU A 21 16.27 -7.41 0.58
CA LEU A 21 15.67 -8.39 -0.32
C LEU A 21 15.92 -7.97 -1.78
N PRO A 22 16.55 -8.81 -2.61
CA PRO A 22 16.66 -8.53 -4.03
C PRO A 22 15.27 -8.60 -4.68
N LEU A 23 15.06 -7.81 -5.75
CA LEU A 23 13.92 -8.03 -6.63
C LEU A 23 14.18 -9.25 -7.53
N SER A 24 13.14 -10.00 -7.86
CA SER A 24 13.16 -11.00 -8.94
C SER A 24 12.93 -10.33 -10.29
N PHE A 25 13.17 -11.07 -11.40
CA PHE A 25 12.85 -10.56 -12.73
C PHE A 25 11.34 -10.30 -12.91
N LEU A 26 10.47 -11.03 -12.21
CA LEU A 26 9.03 -10.81 -12.23
C LEU A 26 8.65 -9.45 -11.63
N ASP A 27 9.35 -9.02 -10.58
CA ASP A 27 9.07 -7.74 -9.93
C ASP A 27 9.50 -6.54 -10.79
N ILE A 28 10.58 -6.70 -11.55
CA ILE A 28 11.15 -5.64 -12.39
C ILE A 28 10.18 -5.22 -13.49
N LEU A 29 9.44 -6.17 -14.08
CA LEU A 29 8.37 -5.89 -15.04
C LEU A 29 7.35 -4.88 -14.51
N TRP A 30 7.14 -4.87 -13.20
CA TRP A 30 6.09 -4.09 -12.55
C TRP A 30 6.57 -2.74 -12.00
N LEU A 31 7.85 -2.38 -12.16
CA LEU A 31 8.40 -1.12 -11.66
C LEU A 31 7.83 0.12 -12.38
N VAL A 32 7.47 -0.02 -13.65
CA VAL A 32 6.94 1.07 -14.50
C VAL A 32 5.43 1.25 -14.42
N VAL A 33 4.74 0.35 -13.71
CA VAL A 33 3.28 0.35 -13.66
C VAL A 33 2.80 1.36 -12.60
N LYS A 34 1.73 2.07 -12.93
CA LYS A 34 1.06 2.97 -11.97
C LYS A 34 0.64 2.18 -10.72
N PRO A 35 0.63 2.80 -9.54
CA PRO A 35 0.12 2.17 -8.33
C PRO A 35 -1.24 1.51 -8.55
N VAL A 36 -1.38 0.29 -8.05
CA VAL A 36 -2.67 -0.39 -7.98
C VAL A 36 -3.43 0.21 -6.80
N GLN A 37 -4.69 0.54 -7.03
CA GLN A 37 -5.60 1.12 -6.03
C GLN A 37 -6.76 0.16 -5.80
N ARG A 38 -7.15 -0.06 -4.55
CA ARG A 38 -8.29 -0.90 -4.17
C ARG A 38 -9.03 -0.30 -2.99
N THR A 39 -10.36 -0.42 -2.99
CA THR A 39 -11.23 0.00 -1.90
C THR A 39 -11.98 -1.19 -1.32
N PHE A 40 -12.16 -1.18 -0.01
CA PHE A 40 -12.98 -2.13 0.74
C PHE A 40 -14.03 -1.34 1.50
N LEU A 41 -15.31 -1.56 1.18
CA LEU A 41 -16.43 -0.83 1.75
C LEU A 41 -17.11 -1.70 2.82
N TYR A 42 -17.30 -1.14 4.01
CA TYR A 42 -17.93 -1.81 5.13
C TYR A 42 -19.11 -0.99 5.62
N ARG A 43 -20.31 -1.55 5.52
CA ARG A 43 -21.52 -0.93 6.06
C ARG A 43 -21.51 -1.05 7.58
N LEU A 44 -21.55 0.09 8.26
CA LEU A 44 -21.57 0.20 9.71
C LEU A 44 -22.63 1.26 10.08
N PRO A 45 -23.91 0.86 10.16
CA PRO A 45 -24.98 1.77 10.55
C PRO A 45 -24.67 2.40 11.91
N SER A 46 -25.04 3.66 12.09
CA SER A 46 -24.87 4.39 13.36
C SER A 46 -23.41 4.68 13.76
N LEU A 47 -22.43 4.41 12.90
CA LEU A 47 -21.03 4.78 13.17
C LEU A 47 -20.85 6.30 13.13
N SER A 48 -20.33 6.89 14.21
CA SER A 48 -19.84 8.27 14.21
C SER A 48 -18.32 8.32 14.06
N THR A 49 -17.81 9.42 13.50
CA THR A 49 -16.36 9.63 13.38
C THR A 49 -15.64 9.60 14.73
N PRO A 50 -16.12 10.27 15.80
CA PRO A 50 -15.49 10.15 17.12
C PRO A 50 -15.45 8.70 17.63
N HIS A 51 -16.53 7.93 17.41
CA HIS A 51 -16.56 6.53 17.81
C HIS A 51 -15.54 5.68 17.04
N PHE A 52 -15.41 5.90 15.72
CA PHE A 52 -14.41 5.25 14.89
C PHE A 52 -12.98 5.54 15.41
N LEU A 53 -12.66 6.81 15.64
CA LEU A 53 -11.33 7.24 16.08
C LEU A 53 -10.96 6.66 17.45
N GLN A 54 -11.92 6.57 18.37
CA GLN A 54 -11.67 6.11 19.74
C GLN A 54 -11.65 4.58 19.88
N ASN A 55 -12.49 3.86 19.12
CA ASN A 55 -12.76 2.44 19.40
C ASN A 55 -12.32 1.48 18.28
N ILE A 56 -12.22 1.96 17.04
CA ILE A 56 -11.92 1.10 15.88
C ILE A 56 -10.51 1.36 15.36
N LEU A 57 -10.13 2.62 15.19
CA LEU A 57 -8.83 3.02 14.66
C LEU A 57 -7.65 2.47 15.48
N PRO A 58 -7.64 2.47 16.83
CA PRO A 58 -6.52 1.94 17.59
C PRO A 58 -6.26 0.45 17.31
N ASN A 59 -7.33 -0.34 17.20
CA ASN A 59 -7.24 -1.77 16.88
C ASN A 59 -6.77 -2.00 15.44
N LEU A 60 -7.23 -1.20 14.48
CA LEU A 60 -6.76 -1.26 13.09
C LEU A 60 -5.27 -0.93 12.99
N LYS A 61 -4.80 0.11 13.70
CA LYS A 61 -3.38 0.49 13.73
C LYS A 61 -2.52 -0.58 14.40
N HIS A 62 -2.95 -1.08 15.55
CA HIS A 62 -2.21 -2.09 16.29
C HIS A 62 -2.11 -3.40 15.49
N SER A 63 -3.22 -3.87 14.93
CA SER A 63 -3.22 -5.07 14.08
C SER A 63 -2.42 -4.90 12.79
N LEU A 64 -2.38 -3.69 12.21
CA LEU A 64 -1.52 -3.39 11.06
C LEU A 64 -0.05 -3.51 11.45
N SER A 65 0.35 -2.90 12.59
CA SER A 65 1.70 -3.02 13.13
C SER A 65 2.10 -4.50 13.28
N LEU A 66 1.26 -5.32 13.92
CA LEU A 66 1.49 -6.76 14.07
C LEU A 66 1.56 -7.50 12.72
N ALA A 67 0.74 -7.15 11.72
CA ALA A 67 0.83 -7.77 10.41
C ALA A 67 2.17 -7.45 9.71
N LEU A 68 2.71 -6.25 9.92
CA LEU A 68 4.00 -5.83 9.37
C LEU A 68 5.19 -6.61 9.97
N LEU A 69 5.02 -7.33 11.08
CA LEU A 69 6.02 -8.28 11.57
C LEU A 69 6.37 -9.32 10.49
N HIS A 70 5.35 -9.83 9.80
CA HIS A 70 5.49 -10.87 8.78
C HIS A 70 5.64 -10.28 7.38
N PHE A 71 5.10 -9.07 7.17
CA PHE A 71 5.02 -8.40 5.88
C PHE A 71 5.80 -7.07 5.86
N PHE A 72 6.96 -7.02 6.51
CA PHE A 72 7.76 -5.79 6.61
C PHE A 72 8.10 -5.12 5.26
N PRO A 73 8.21 -5.83 4.10
CA PRO A 73 8.43 -5.17 2.81
C PRO A 73 7.30 -4.21 2.41
N VAL A 74 6.13 -4.33 3.01
CA VAL A 74 5.00 -3.41 2.79
C VAL A 74 5.32 -1.99 3.32
N ALA A 75 6.20 -1.87 4.32
CA ALA A 75 6.48 -0.61 5.02
C ALA A 75 7.61 0.23 4.39
N VAL A 76 8.23 -0.23 3.29
CA VAL A 76 9.45 0.37 2.74
C VAL A 76 9.28 0.87 1.31
N SER A 77 10.36 1.45 0.77
CA SER A 77 10.49 1.85 -0.64
C SER A 77 11.48 0.93 -1.36
N ILE A 78 11.46 0.95 -2.70
CA ILE A 78 12.50 0.30 -3.51
C ILE A 78 13.69 1.25 -3.62
N VAL A 79 14.87 0.73 -3.37
CA VAL A 79 16.14 1.46 -3.51
C VAL A 79 16.68 1.26 -4.92
N PHE A 80 17.06 2.37 -5.55
CA PHE A 80 17.66 2.40 -6.88
C PHE A 80 19.03 3.08 -6.82
N HIS A 81 20.06 2.44 -7.38
CA HIS A 81 21.38 3.05 -7.58
C HIS A 81 21.69 3.03 -9.08
N TRP A 82 21.05 3.91 -9.85
CA TRP A 82 21.14 3.91 -11.32
C TRP A 82 22.49 4.36 -11.87
N ASP A 83 23.22 5.13 -11.07
CA ASP A 83 24.56 5.66 -11.30
C ASP A 83 25.65 4.59 -11.27
N GLN A 84 25.39 3.45 -10.61
CA GLN A 84 26.36 2.36 -10.48
C GLN A 84 26.17 1.29 -11.57
N PRO A 85 27.21 1.00 -12.39
CA PRO A 85 27.15 -0.07 -13.37
C PRO A 85 26.83 -1.42 -12.72
N GLY A 86 25.91 -2.18 -13.32
CA GLY A 86 25.51 -3.50 -12.79
C GLY A 86 24.62 -3.48 -11.54
N SER A 87 24.30 -2.31 -10.99
CA SER A 87 23.39 -2.19 -9.85
C SER A 87 22.00 -2.74 -10.15
N ARG A 88 21.46 -3.48 -9.18
CA ARG A 88 20.12 -4.05 -9.20
C ARG A 88 19.27 -3.40 -8.10
N PRO A 89 18.02 -3.01 -8.39
CA PRO A 89 17.12 -2.49 -7.38
C PRO A 89 16.80 -3.56 -6.32
N TYR A 90 16.60 -3.11 -5.09
CA TYR A 90 16.29 -3.98 -3.95
C TYR A 90 15.34 -3.29 -2.98
N ILE A 91 14.76 -4.10 -2.10
CA ILE A 91 13.99 -3.67 -0.95
C ILE A 91 14.92 -3.70 0.25
N HIS A 92 14.97 -2.61 1.03
CA HIS A 92 15.71 -2.58 2.28
C HIS A 92 14.80 -2.11 3.39
N TYR A 93 14.78 -2.89 4.47
CA TYR A 93 14.12 -2.54 5.71
C TYR A 93 15.16 -2.24 6.78
N GLU A 94 14.92 -1.15 7.49
CA GLU A 94 15.57 -0.82 8.76
C GLU A 94 14.51 -0.29 9.74
N GLU A 95 14.87 -0.20 11.02
CA GLU A 95 13.94 0.33 12.02
C GLU A 95 13.59 1.79 11.74
N GLY A 96 12.29 2.14 11.82
CA GLY A 96 11.77 3.47 11.49
C GLY A 96 10.97 3.53 10.19
N TYR A 97 11.11 2.55 9.30
CA TYR A 97 10.21 2.43 8.15
C TYR A 97 8.78 2.08 8.58
N SER A 98 7.81 2.67 7.89
CA SER A 98 6.40 2.61 8.29
C SER A 98 5.46 2.79 7.11
N VAL A 99 4.25 2.26 7.26
CA VAL A 99 3.14 2.47 6.34
C VAL A 99 2.46 3.78 6.68
N ALA A 100 2.29 4.65 5.68
CA ALA A 100 1.46 5.84 5.80
C ALA A 100 -0.03 5.45 5.88
N LEU A 101 -0.71 5.93 6.93
CA LEU A 101 -2.14 5.72 7.16
C LEU A 101 -2.82 7.08 7.32
N THR A 102 -3.71 7.41 6.38
CA THR A 102 -4.52 8.63 6.45
C THR A 102 -5.94 8.30 6.89
N VAL A 103 -6.49 9.06 7.83
CA VAL A 103 -7.89 8.97 8.23
C VAL A 103 -8.62 10.19 7.70
N GLY A 104 -9.76 9.98 7.05
CA GLY A 104 -10.61 11.04 6.53
C GLY A 104 -12.08 10.79 6.84
N GLU A 105 -12.88 11.80 6.56
CA GLU A 105 -14.33 11.77 6.62
C GLU A 105 -14.89 12.22 5.27
N SER A 106 -15.98 11.60 4.82
CA SER A 106 -16.68 11.98 3.60
C SER A 106 -18.18 11.99 3.81
N ASP A 107 -18.83 12.99 3.22
CA ASP A 107 -20.28 13.21 3.14
C ASP A 107 -20.89 12.67 1.84
N LYS A 108 -20.08 12.03 0.99
CA LYS A 108 -20.53 11.41 -0.26
C LYS A 108 -21.49 10.26 0.03
N ASP A 109 -22.37 9.99 -0.92
CA ASP A 109 -23.38 8.94 -0.77
C ASP A 109 -22.71 7.55 -0.73
N PHE A 110 -22.65 6.96 0.48
CA PHE A 110 -22.11 5.63 0.69
C PHE A 110 -22.96 4.54 0.02
N ASP A 111 -24.27 4.74 -0.08
CA ASP A 111 -25.19 3.75 -0.64
C ASP A 111 -24.97 3.60 -2.14
N LEU A 112 -24.64 4.68 -2.86
CA LEU A 112 -24.21 4.62 -4.25
C LEU A 112 -22.87 3.89 -4.45
N LEU A 113 -21.98 3.90 -3.46
CA LEU A 113 -20.67 3.23 -3.57
C LEU A 113 -20.76 1.71 -3.39
N VAL A 114 -21.73 1.25 -2.59
CA VAL A 114 -21.92 -0.18 -2.32
C VAL A 114 -22.99 -0.80 -3.20
N ASN A 115 -23.92 -0.01 -3.75
CA ASN A 115 -24.89 -0.51 -4.69
C ASN A 115 -24.21 -0.77 -6.05
N ARG A 116 -24.24 -2.03 -6.48
CA ARG A 116 -23.63 -2.49 -7.74
C ARG A 116 -24.68 -2.95 -8.75
N ASP A 117 -25.89 -2.37 -8.70
CA ASP A 117 -26.99 -2.65 -9.63
C ASP A 117 -26.70 -2.12 -11.07
N GLY A 118 -25.46 -2.25 -11.55
CA GLY A 118 -25.04 -1.92 -12.92
C GLY A 118 -24.68 -0.46 -13.16
N GLU A 119 -24.82 0.42 -12.17
CA GLU A 119 -24.41 1.82 -12.31
C GLU A 119 -22.89 1.99 -12.20
N MET A 120 -22.32 2.76 -13.11
CA MET A 120 -20.90 3.10 -13.10
C MET A 120 -20.65 4.11 -11.97
N ILE A 121 -19.82 3.73 -11.00
CA ILE A 121 -19.35 4.65 -9.96
C ILE A 121 -18.38 5.65 -10.62
N ASP A 122 -18.54 6.93 -10.30
CA ASP A 122 -17.61 7.98 -10.76
C ASP A 122 -16.19 7.72 -10.23
N ASP A 123 -15.25 7.51 -11.15
CA ASP A 123 -13.82 7.35 -10.88
C ASP A 123 -13.25 8.47 -9.99
N ALA A 124 -13.75 9.70 -10.13
CA ALA A 124 -13.31 10.83 -9.32
C ALA A 124 -13.62 10.60 -7.83
N ILE A 125 -14.75 9.94 -7.53
CA ILE A 125 -15.10 9.57 -6.16
C ILE A 125 -14.14 8.52 -5.62
N LEU A 126 -13.87 7.46 -6.38
CA LEU A 126 -12.97 6.39 -5.95
C LEU A 126 -11.54 6.89 -5.72
N ARG A 127 -11.05 7.82 -6.56
CA ARG A 127 -9.72 8.45 -6.41
C ARG A 127 -9.56 9.21 -5.10
N GLU A 128 -10.63 9.81 -4.57
CA GLU A 128 -10.59 10.47 -3.26
C GLU A 128 -10.56 9.48 -2.08
N LEU A 129 -10.94 8.22 -2.30
CA LEU A 129 -11.06 7.19 -1.26
C LEU A 129 -9.82 6.31 -1.13
N VAL A 130 -8.80 6.54 -1.96
CA VAL A 130 -7.53 5.79 -1.96
C VAL A 130 -6.36 6.73 -1.71
N PRO A 131 -5.29 6.28 -1.03
CA PRO A 131 -4.12 7.10 -0.79
C PRO A 131 -3.33 7.33 -2.09
N CYS A 132 -2.58 8.44 -2.12
CA CYS A 132 -1.63 8.73 -3.18
C CYS A 132 -0.24 8.22 -2.79
N LEU A 133 0.34 7.32 -3.59
CA LEU A 133 1.73 6.90 -3.45
C LEU A 133 2.66 7.88 -4.19
N SER A 134 2.86 9.05 -3.60
CA SER A 134 3.84 10.02 -4.08
C SER A 134 4.56 10.63 -2.89
N ALA A 135 5.88 10.45 -2.81
CA ALA A 135 6.75 11.21 -1.92
C ALA A 135 7.88 11.81 -2.75
N ALA A 136 8.39 12.97 -2.31
CA ALA A 136 9.34 13.78 -3.05
C ALA A 136 10.67 13.06 -3.32
N ASP A 137 11.11 12.21 -2.38
CA ASP A 137 12.46 11.63 -2.42
C ASP A 137 12.47 10.09 -2.57
N GLN A 138 11.39 9.40 -2.18
CA GLN A 138 11.25 7.95 -2.32
C GLN A 138 9.77 7.58 -2.51
N VAL A 139 9.47 6.63 -3.39
CA VAL A 139 8.08 6.18 -3.61
C VAL A 139 7.78 4.97 -2.72
N PRO A 140 6.89 5.11 -1.71
CA PRO A 140 6.55 4.00 -0.82
C PRO A 140 5.86 2.87 -1.58
N LEU A 141 6.06 1.63 -1.11
CA LEU A 141 5.46 0.45 -1.73
C LEU A 141 3.97 0.29 -1.40
N PHE A 142 3.49 0.82 -0.28
CA PHE A 142 2.12 0.66 0.17
C PHE A 142 1.67 1.84 1.06
N ALA A 143 0.39 2.19 0.97
CA ALA A 143 -0.25 3.16 1.86
C ALA A 143 -1.71 2.79 2.08
N VAL A 144 -2.26 3.28 3.20
CA VAL A 144 -3.65 3.06 3.60
C VAL A 144 -4.37 4.40 3.77
N GLN A 145 -5.64 4.42 3.36
CA GLN A 145 -6.57 5.46 3.71
C GLN A 145 -7.83 4.84 4.31
N MET A 146 -8.26 5.34 5.46
CA MET A 146 -9.52 4.97 6.10
C MET A 146 -10.45 6.17 6.04
N THR A 147 -11.58 6.03 5.35
CA THR A 147 -12.57 7.11 5.19
C THR A 147 -13.85 6.73 5.89
N VAL A 148 -14.27 7.53 6.86
CA VAL A 148 -15.54 7.37 7.57
C VAL A 148 -16.65 8.07 6.79
N PHE A 149 -17.79 7.40 6.65
CA PHE A 149 -19.04 7.94 6.14
C PHE A 149 -20.03 7.96 7.31
N PRO A 150 -20.21 9.10 7.98
CA PRO A 150 -21.00 9.17 9.21
C PRO A 150 -22.39 8.54 9.06
N SER A 151 -22.75 7.71 10.04
CA SER A 151 -24.00 6.93 10.10
C SER A 151 -24.20 5.88 8.99
N ARG A 152 -23.20 5.65 8.13
CA ARG A 152 -23.32 4.75 6.98
C ARG A 152 -22.29 3.62 6.99
N GLY A 153 -21.00 3.95 7.13
CA GLY A 153 -19.94 2.96 6.98
C GLY A 153 -18.53 3.52 6.94
N ILE A 154 -17.59 2.67 6.55
CA ILE A 154 -16.19 3.04 6.30
C ILE A 154 -15.72 2.50 4.95
N CYS A 155 -14.77 3.20 4.34
CA CYS A 155 -13.96 2.71 3.24
C CYS A 155 -12.52 2.53 3.72
N VAL A 156 -11.94 1.36 3.49
CA VAL A 156 -10.48 1.15 3.57
C VAL A 156 -9.94 1.15 2.16
N GLY A 157 -9.33 2.26 1.77
CA GLY A 157 -8.58 2.40 0.52
C GLY A 157 -7.13 2.02 0.71
N ILE A 158 -6.57 1.29 -0.25
CA ILE A 158 -5.14 0.98 -0.31
C ILE A 158 -4.58 1.38 -1.66
N ALA A 159 -3.31 1.77 -1.67
CA ALA A 159 -2.54 1.93 -2.88
C ALA A 159 -1.20 1.22 -2.71
N TYR A 160 -0.74 0.51 -3.74
CA TYR A 160 0.51 -0.23 -3.70
C TYR A 160 1.23 -0.28 -5.04
N LYS A 161 2.56 -0.33 -5.01
CA LYS A 161 3.37 -0.60 -6.20
C LYS A 161 3.31 -2.08 -6.53
N HIS A 162 3.07 -2.42 -7.79
CA HIS A 162 2.90 -3.82 -8.18
C HIS A 162 4.20 -4.65 -8.04
N ALA A 163 5.37 -4.00 -7.99
CA ALA A 163 6.65 -4.63 -7.63
C ALA A 163 6.74 -5.11 -6.16
N LEU A 164 5.80 -4.71 -5.29
CA LEU A 164 5.65 -5.28 -3.95
C LEU A 164 5.20 -6.75 -4.01
N GLY A 165 4.27 -7.06 -4.91
CA GLY A 165 3.69 -8.38 -5.09
C GLY A 165 2.45 -8.37 -5.97
N ASP A 166 2.05 -9.56 -6.39
CA ASP A 166 0.83 -9.78 -7.18
C ASP A 166 -0.46 -9.64 -6.34
N GLY A 167 -1.62 -9.74 -7.00
CA GLY A 167 -2.91 -9.64 -6.33
C GLY A 167 -3.08 -10.65 -5.20
N ARG A 168 -2.56 -11.88 -5.35
CA ARG A 168 -2.64 -12.93 -4.32
C ARG A 168 -1.82 -12.59 -3.10
N SER A 169 -0.60 -12.08 -3.28
CA SER A 169 0.31 -11.68 -2.21
C SER A 169 -0.27 -10.53 -1.40
N VAL A 170 -0.82 -9.52 -2.07
CA VAL A 170 -1.45 -8.38 -1.39
C VAL A 170 -2.74 -8.78 -0.67
N MET A 171 -3.56 -9.67 -1.25
CA MET A 171 -4.72 -10.20 -0.52
C MET A 171 -4.33 -11.10 0.65
N ASN A 172 -3.21 -11.82 0.59
CA ASN A 172 -2.69 -12.56 1.74
C ASN A 172 -2.32 -11.62 2.90
N PHE A 173 -1.69 -10.49 2.59
CA PHE A 173 -1.42 -9.44 3.57
C PHE A 173 -2.72 -8.87 4.17
N MET A 174 -3.69 -8.48 3.33
CA MET A 174 -4.99 -7.96 3.81
C MET A 174 -5.75 -8.97 4.67
N ASN A 175 -5.74 -10.25 4.28
CA ASN A 175 -6.36 -11.33 5.04
C ASN A 175 -5.67 -11.53 6.39
N THR A 176 -4.33 -11.52 6.43
CA THR A 176 -3.54 -11.64 7.66
C THR A 176 -3.82 -10.47 8.60
N TRP A 177 -3.77 -9.24 8.10
CA TRP A 177 -4.11 -8.05 8.87
C TRP A 177 -5.53 -8.14 9.45
N SER A 178 -6.51 -8.51 8.63
CA SER A 178 -7.90 -8.65 9.10
C SER A 178 -8.06 -9.76 10.15
N SER A 179 -7.33 -10.87 10.03
CA SER A 179 -7.36 -11.98 11.00
C SER A 179 -6.80 -11.55 12.36
N ILE A 180 -5.66 -10.84 12.33
CA ILE A 180 -5.07 -10.24 13.53
C ILE A 180 -6.04 -9.24 14.16
N CYS A 181 -6.66 -8.37 13.35
CA CYS A 181 -7.61 -7.38 13.83
C CYS A 181 -8.86 -8.00 14.50
N ARG A 182 -9.31 -9.17 14.04
CA ARG A 182 -10.42 -9.90 14.66
C ARG A 182 -10.00 -10.78 15.84
N SER A 183 -8.70 -10.87 16.13
CA SER A 183 -8.15 -11.80 17.12
C SER A 183 -8.56 -13.26 16.88
N SER A 184 -8.74 -13.68 15.61
CA SER A 184 -9.30 -14.99 15.27
C SER A 184 -8.36 -16.19 15.50
N GLY A 185 -7.13 -15.96 16.00
CA GLY A 185 -6.15 -17.00 16.35
C GLY A 185 -5.51 -17.74 15.16
N ALA A 186 -6.26 -17.97 14.08
CA ALA A 186 -5.78 -18.60 12.86
C ALA A 186 -5.29 -17.57 11.85
N LEU A 187 -3.98 -17.52 11.61
CA LEU A 187 -3.40 -16.71 10.54
C LEU A 187 -3.45 -17.46 9.20
N PRO A 188 -3.62 -16.75 8.06
CA PRO A 188 -3.29 -17.30 6.76
C PRO A 188 -1.83 -17.76 6.68
N PRO A 189 -1.45 -18.52 5.64
CA PRO A 189 -0.04 -18.89 5.41
C PRO A 189 0.86 -17.64 5.40
N LEU A 190 1.92 -17.69 6.22
CA LEU A 190 2.91 -16.62 6.29
C LEU A 190 3.61 -16.44 4.94
N PRO A 191 4.04 -15.22 4.59
CA PRO A 191 4.68 -14.96 3.32
C PRO A 191 6.07 -15.60 3.28
N VAL A 192 6.43 -16.14 2.12
CA VAL A 192 7.81 -16.52 1.81
C VAL A 192 8.45 -15.32 1.12
N LEU A 193 9.40 -14.67 1.80
CA LEU A 193 10.05 -13.44 1.33
C LEU A 193 11.31 -13.70 0.50
N ASP A 194 11.82 -14.94 0.51
CA ASP A 194 12.96 -15.35 -0.29
C ASP A 194 12.59 -15.41 -1.78
N ARG A 195 12.92 -14.33 -2.50
CA ARG A 195 12.66 -14.21 -3.94
C ARG A 195 13.62 -15.05 -4.79
N SER A 196 14.69 -15.61 -4.21
CA SER A 196 15.63 -16.48 -4.95
C SER A 196 15.03 -17.82 -5.33
N LEU A 197 13.93 -18.22 -4.68
CA LEU A 197 13.15 -19.40 -5.04
C LEU A 197 12.56 -19.33 -6.46
N VAL A 198 12.39 -18.12 -7.00
CA VAL A 198 12.06 -17.90 -8.41
C VAL A 198 13.36 -17.76 -9.19
N THR A 199 13.82 -18.87 -9.76
CA THR A 199 15.12 -18.91 -10.45
C THR A 199 15.04 -18.27 -11.83
N ASP A 200 16.06 -17.48 -12.17
CA ASP A 200 16.46 -17.17 -13.54
C ASP A 200 17.82 -17.85 -13.78
N PRO A 201 17.85 -19.12 -14.23
CA PRO A 201 19.08 -19.90 -14.35
C PRO A 201 20.14 -19.25 -15.26
N SER A 202 19.71 -18.41 -16.19
CA SER A 202 20.59 -17.69 -17.12
C SER A 202 21.02 -16.32 -16.58
N GLY A 203 20.24 -15.72 -15.67
CA GLY A 203 20.35 -14.32 -15.24
C GLY A 203 20.01 -13.30 -16.34
N VAL A 204 19.79 -13.75 -17.57
CA VAL A 204 19.67 -12.91 -18.76
C VAL A 204 18.34 -12.15 -18.77
N LEU A 205 17.26 -12.75 -18.28
CA LEU A 205 15.95 -12.09 -18.27
C LEU A 205 15.99 -10.86 -17.37
N GLN A 206 16.58 -10.99 -16.18
CA GLN A 206 16.68 -9.87 -15.26
C GLN A 206 17.50 -8.72 -15.86
N ASP A 207 18.63 -9.03 -16.49
CA ASP A 207 19.51 -8.03 -17.07
C ASP A 207 18.87 -7.33 -18.28
N ILE A 208 18.18 -8.06 -19.16
CA ILE A 208 17.42 -7.48 -20.29
C ILE A 208 16.35 -6.52 -19.78
N LEU A 209 15.59 -6.92 -18.76
CA LEU A 209 14.52 -6.09 -18.21
C LEU A 209 15.06 -4.82 -17.55
N LEU A 210 16.20 -4.90 -16.86
CA LEU A 210 16.86 -3.72 -16.29
C LEU A 210 17.41 -2.80 -17.37
N GLN A 211 17.98 -3.34 -18.45
CA GLN A 211 18.44 -2.53 -19.58
C GLN A 211 17.26 -1.80 -20.26
N GLN A 212 16.16 -2.51 -20.49
CA GLN A 212 14.94 -1.90 -21.03
C GLN A 212 14.42 -0.80 -20.10
N LEU A 213 14.33 -1.07 -18.80
CA LEU A 213 13.89 -0.10 -17.80
C LEU A 213 14.75 1.17 -17.79
N LYS A 214 16.08 1.04 -17.90
CA LYS A 214 17.01 2.18 -18.00
C LYS A 214 16.85 2.96 -19.30
N SER A 215 16.44 2.31 -20.38
CA SER A 215 16.27 2.90 -21.71
C SER A 215 14.94 3.64 -21.91
N LEU A 216 13.93 3.32 -21.10
CA LEU A 216 12.68 4.07 -21.11
C LEU A 216 12.99 5.53 -20.75
N PRO A 217 12.28 6.52 -21.34
CA PRO A 217 12.35 7.88 -20.85
C PRO A 217 12.03 7.76 -19.38
N GLN A 218 13.00 8.06 -18.50
CA GLN A 218 12.83 7.91 -17.07
C GLN A 218 11.48 8.52 -16.78
N PRO A 219 10.47 7.71 -16.41
CA PRO A 219 9.20 8.26 -16.04
C PRO A 219 9.53 9.38 -15.09
N SER A 220 8.77 10.43 -15.20
CA SER A 220 8.60 11.29 -14.07
C SER A 220 7.91 10.52 -12.94
N PHE A 221 8.59 9.50 -12.44
CA PHE A 221 8.34 8.79 -11.20
C PHE A 221 8.21 9.79 -10.04
N PHE A 222 8.76 11.00 -10.23
CA PHE A 222 8.74 12.19 -9.38
C PHE A 222 7.87 13.36 -9.88
N ASP A 223 7.17 13.27 -11.02
CA ASP A 223 6.30 14.40 -11.41
C ASP A 223 5.20 14.51 -10.38
N LYS A 224 5.23 15.66 -9.71
CA LYS A 224 4.15 16.22 -8.93
C LYS A 224 2.89 16.03 -9.76
N VAL A 225 1.94 15.27 -9.22
CA VAL A 225 0.55 15.49 -9.60
C VAL A 225 0.30 16.95 -9.26
N ASP A 226 0.30 17.80 -10.28
CA ASP A 226 -0.19 19.17 -10.17
C ASP A 226 -1.59 19.08 -9.59
N ARG A 227 -1.69 19.29 -8.28
CA ARG A 227 -2.95 19.72 -7.71
C ARG A 227 -3.11 21.17 -8.14
N PRO A 228 -4.29 21.56 -8.67
CA PRO A 228 -4.58 22.97 -8.83
C PRO A 228 -4.41 23.59 -7.44
N VAL A 229 -3.53 24.59 -7.37
CA VAL A 229 -3.50 25.52 -6.25
C VAL A 229 -4.89 26.11 -6.18
N LEU A 230 -5.71 25.61 -5.26
CA LEU A 230 -6.93 26.31 -4.88
C LEU A 230 -6.48 27.58 -4.19
N ALA A 231 -6.43 28.64 -4.97
CA ALA A 231 -6.42 30.00 -4.46
C ALA A 231 -7.67 30.18 -3.59
N LYS A 232 -7.47 30.28 -2.28
CA LYS A 232 -7.88 31.43 -1.44
C LYS A 232 -7.37 31.24 -0.02
#